data_AF-H6BRL1-F1
#
_entry.id   AF-H6BRL1-F1
#
_cell.length_a   1.000
_cell.length_b   1.000
_cell.length_c   1.000
_cell.angle_alpha   90.00
_cell.angle_beta   90.00
_cell.angle_gamma   90.00
#
_symmetry.space_group_name_H-M   'P 1'
#
loop_
_entity.id
_entity.type
_entity.pdbx_description
1 polymer ?
#
loop_
_entity_poly.entity_id
_entity_poly.type
_entity_poly.pdbx_seq_one_letter_code
_entity_poly.pdbx_strand_id
1 'polypeptide(L)'
;MSIFNCTNTLIGVGILALPLGLQQCGWVVGLVLLTLPAVVTAYTAKLLVKCLDRDPTAVTYGDIAHMAFGSIGRHFVEVLFVFELIAANVALVILFADSVGSLAPMLSVTTWKIIIATSLIPLNFAPLRILSVSSAIGIFCVVGILALLVSTGLTKPDAPGSLLHLAHTRALPTSWKAIPATLGLFMAPWGGHSIFPAVYKDMRHPQKYSKALAYTYSITYSLALSIAAVGYVMFGDGVLTEITSNILELDAYPRIVSVLTLALVAVVPVTKIALINRPLMDTVNRKLDVSLLHREKAQESADRKHGIVRFVVGASCNVLELMLAIMVPNFDDVIAFMGSALCITICIILPAGFYLRVCGGESCKNDLFNKSICWSLIAIGSVCAICGTLSAVLGGAETS
;
A
#
# COMPACT_ATOMS: atom_id res chain seq x y z
N MET A 1 -20.55 2.51 2.17
CA MET A 1 -19.37 3.27 2.65
C MET A 1 -18.24 2.34 3.08
N SER A 2 -18.47 1.37 3.96
CA SER A 2 -17.39 0.47 4.47
C SER A 2 -16.62 -0.29 3.38
N ILE A 3 -17.31 -0.96 2.44
CA ILE A 3 -16.64 -1.69 1.33
C ILE A 3 -15.78 -0.72 0.50
N PHE A 4 -16.36 0.42 0.14
CA PHE A 4 -15.69 1.44 -0.66
C PHE A 4 -14.44 1.98 0.03
N ASN A 5 -14.52 2.31 1.33
CA ASN A 5 -13.39 2.81 2.10
C ASN A 5 -12.28 1.76 2.18
N CYS A 6 -12.61 0.50 2.46
CA CYS A 6 -11.62 -0.58 2.49
C CYS A 6 -11.00 -0.83 1.11
N THR A 7 -11.79 -0.82 0.05
CA THR A 7 -11.30 -0.96 -1.33
C THR A 7 -10.39 0.20 -1.72
N ASN A 8 -10.71 1.43 -1.33
CA ASN A 8 -9.88 2.60 -1.59
C ASN A 8 -8.54 2.55 -0.86
N THR A 9 -8.50 1.95 0.34
CA THR A 9 -7.26 1.71 1.05
C THR A 9 -6.41 0.63 0.39
N LEU A 10 -7.00 -0.50 -0.01
CA LEU A 10 -6.24 -1.60 -0.61
C LEU A 10 -5.82 -1.34 -2.07
N ILE A 11 -6.62 -0.59 -2.85
CA ILE A 11 -6.22 -0.15 -4.20
C ILE A 11 -5.20 0.97 -4.03
N GLY A 12 -3.96 0.57 -3.77
CA GLY A 12 -2.80 1.43 -3.61
C GLY A 12 -1.89 1.40 -4.84
N VAL A 13 -0.78 2.10 -4.70
CA VAL A 13 0.22 2.26 -5.76
C VAL A 13 0.96 0.96 -6.09
N GLY A 14 1.11 0.05 -5.11
CA GLY A 14 1.82 -1.22 -5.28
C GLY A 14 1.24 -2.14 -6.36
N ILE A 15 -0.03 -1.94 -6.78
CA ILE A 15 -0.62 -2.70 -7.88
C ILE A 15 0.13 -2.46 -9.21
N LEU A 16 0.71 -1.27 -9.41
CA LEU A 16 1.42 -0.91 -10.64
C LEU A 16 2.75 -1.66 -10.80
N ALA A 17 3.34 -2.19 -9.72
CA ALA A 17 4.55 -3.03 -9.72
C ALA A 17 4.27 -4.53 -9.89
N LEU A 18 3.01 -4.98 -9.86
CA LEU A 18 2.69 -6.41 -9.91
C LEU A 18 3.11 -7.12 -11.21
N PRO A 19 3.07 -6.48 -12.40
CA PRO A 19 3.64 -7.07 -13.60
C PRO A 19 5.12 -7.44 -13.43
N LEU A 20 5.90 -6.63 -12.73
CA LEU A 20 7.32 -6.90 -12.46
C LEU A 20 7.47 -8.14 -11.58
N GLY A 21 6.62 -8.27 -10.56
CA GLY A 21 6.55 -9.49 -9.75
C GLY A 21 6.30 -10.75 -10.59
N LEU A 22 5.35 -10.70 -11.54
CA LEU A 22 5.11 -11.82 -12.46
C LEU A 22 6.28 -12.06 -13.43
N GLN A 23 6.94 -11.00 -13.90
CA GLN A 23 8.11 -11.10 -14.76
C GLN A 23 9.26 -11.84 -14.06
N GLN A 24 9.50 -11.57 -12.78
CA GLN A 24 10.57 -12.19 -12.01
C GLN A 24 10.22 -13.63 -11.55
N CYS A 25 8.95 -13.89 -11.19
CA CYS A 25 8.51 -15.20 -10.67
C CYS A 25 7.95 -16.15 -11.73
N GLY A 26 7.64 -15.66 -12.93
CA GLY A 26 6.82 -16.39 -13.90
C GLY A 26 5.37 -16.58 -13.42
N TRP A 27 4.53 -17.12 -14.31
CA TRP A 27 3.10 -17.28 -14.08
C TRP A 27 2.76 -18.14 -12.87
N VAL A 28 3.35 -19.32 -12.72
CA VAL A 28 2.92 -20.29 -11.70
C VAL A 28 3.23 -19.78 -10.30
N VAL A 29 4.49 -19.42 -10.05
CA VAL A 29 4.93 -18.93 -8.74
C VAL A 29 4.34 -17.55 -8.47
N GLY A 30 4.33 -16.66 -9.47
CA GLY A 30 3.80 -15.31 -9.32
C GLY A 30 2.30 -15.28 -8.99
N LEU A 31 1.47 -16.12 -9.61
CA LEU A 31 0.05 -16.21 -9.28
C LEU A 31 -0.20 -16.77 -7.88
N VAL A 32 0.62 -17.74 -7.43
CA VAL A 32 0.57 -18.25 -6.06
C VAL A 32 0.94 -17.14 -5.06
N LEU A 33 2.03 -16.41 -5.33
CA LEU A 33 2.50 -15.32 -4.49
C LEU A 33 1.59 -14.09 -4.51
N LEU A 34 0.80 -13.87 -5.57
CA LEU A 34 -0.24 -12.84 -5.58
C LEU A 34 -1.48 -13.27 -4.79
N THR A 35 -1.90 -14.53 -4.94
CA THR A 35 -3.17 -15.04 -4.40
C THR A 35 -3.08 -15.39 -2.93
N LEU A 36 -1.98 -16.01 -2.50
CA LEU A 36 -1.83 -16.48 -1.12
C LEU A 36 -1.87 -15.32 -0.10
N PRO A 37 -1.13 -14.21 -0.28
CA PRO A 37 -1.23 -13.05 0.60
C PRO A 37 -2.64 -12.45 0.63
N ALA A 38 -3.35 -12.38 -0.50
CA ALA A 38 -4.73 -11.89 -0.54
C ALA A 38 -5.67 -12.74 0.36
N VAL A 39 -5.57 -14.07 0.27
CA VAL A 39 -6.35 -15.00 1.09
C VAL A 39 -5.97 -14.91 2.57
N VAL A 40 -4.66 -14.89 2.86
CA VAL A 40 -4.14 -14.82 4.23
C VAL A 40 -4.54 -13.51 4.89
N THR A 41 -4.40 -12.39 4.20
CA THR A 41 -4.74 -11.07 4.73
C THR A 41 -6.25 -10.91 4.93
N ALA A 42 -7.08 -11.48 4.06
CA ALA A 42 -8.53 -11.55 4.27
C ALA A 42 -8.91 -12.40 5.49
N TYR A 43 -8.15 -13.46 5.79
CA TYR A 43 -8.32 -14.27 6.99
C TYR A 43 -7.88 -13.49 8.25
N THR A 44 -6.70 -12.87 8.25
CA THR A 44 -6.18 -12.14 9.41
C THR A 44 -6.99 -10.88 9.73
N ALA A 45 -7.61 -10.24 8.72
CA ALA A 45 -8.58 -9.16 8.96
C ALA A 45 -9.79 -9.63 9.79
N LYS A 46 -10.24 -10.88 9.62
CA LYS A 46 -11.29 -11.47 10.47
C LYS A 46 -10.79 -11.79 11.88
N LEU A 47 -9.51 -12.11 12.05
CA LEU A 47 -8.92 -12.32 13.38
C LEU A 47 -8.97 -11.04 14.22
N LEU A 48 -8.71 -9.88 13.61
CA LEU A 48 -8.80 -8.59 14.30
C LEU A 48 -10.19 -8.34 14.90
N VAL A 49 -11.25 -8.68 14.17
CA VAL A 49 -12.62 -8.56 14.68
C VAL A 49 -12.87 -9.46 15.88
N LYS A 50 -12.40 -10.72 15.84
CA LYS A 50 -12.51 -11.61 17.01
C LYS A 50 -11.81 -11.04 18.24
N CYS A 51 -10.70 -10.34 18.07
CA CYS A 51 -10.03 -9.64 19.16
C CYS A 51 -10.85 -8.42 19.65
N LEU A 52 -11.41 -7.63 18.74
CA LEU A 52 -12.26 -6.47 19.09
C LEU A 52 -13.55 -6.85 19.82
N ASP A 53 -14.08 -8.04 19.55
CA ASP A 53 -15.26 -8.54 20.23
C ASP A 53 -14.97 -8.90 21.71
N ARG A 54 -13.70 -8.93 22.15
CA ARG A 54 -13.32 -9.12 23.56
C ARG A 54 -13.39 -7.86 24.40
N ASP A 55 -13.26 -6.70 23.78
CA ASP A 55 -13.31 -5.42 24.48
C ASP A 55 -14.17 -4.41 23.68
N PRO A 56 -15.37 -4.08 24.18
CA PRO A 56 -16.24 -3.09 23.55
C PRO A 56 -15.56 -1.71 23.37
N THR A 57 -14.62 -1.36 24.24
CA THR A 57 -13.92 -0.06 24.25
C THR A 57 -12.78 0.03 23.23
N ALA A 58 -12.24 -1.11 22.78
CA ALA A 58 -11.22 -1.14 21.75
C ALA A 58 -11.81 -0.76 20.39
N VAL A 59 -11.19 0.20 19.69
CA VAL A 59 -11.67 0.69 18.38
C VAL A 59 -10.59 0.61 17.31
N THR A 60 -9.33 0.80 17.69
CA THR A 60 -8.20 0.88 16.77
C THR A 60 -7.36 -0.38 16.80
N TYR A 61 -6.57 -0.60 15.75
CA TYR A 61 -5.57 -1.68 15.73
C TYR A 61 -4.58 -1.54 16.91
N GLY A 62 -4.20 -0.30 17.27
CA GLY A 62 -3.35 -0.04 18.44
C GLY A 62 -3.98 -0.45 19.77
N ASP A 63 -5.31 -0.38 19.90
CA ASP A 63 -6.01 -0.86 21.09
C ASP A 63 -5.97 -2.40 21.16
N ILE A 64 -6.07 -3.09 20.02
CA ILE A 64 -5.87 -4.55 19.96
C ILE A 64 -4.46 -4.94 20.40
N ALA A 65 -3.46 -4.20 19.94
CA ALA A 65 -2.08 -4.39 20.38
C ALA A 65 -1.90 -4.13 21.87
N HIS A 66 -2.62 -3.13 22.42
CA HIS A 66 -2.63 -2.86 23.86
C HIS A 66 -3.26 -4.02 24.66
N MET A 67 -4.38 -4.57 24.19
CA MET A 67 -5.00 -5.75 24.82
C MET A 67 -4.05 -6.95 24.82
N ALA A 68 -3.29 -7.17 23.74
CA ALA A 68 -2.42 -8.33 23.59
C ALA A 68 -1.08 -8.21 24.35
N PHE A 69 -0.48 -7.01 24.33
CA PHE A 69 0.92 -6.79 24.72
C PHE A 69 1.14 -5.50 25.54
N GLY A 70 0.06 -4.88 26.04
CA GLY A 70 0.11 -3.66 26.83
C GLY A 70 0.62 -2.44 26.05
N SER A 71 1.06 -1.42 26.79
CA SER A 71 1.49 -0.14 26.20
C SER A 71 2.65 -0.29 25.22
N ILE A 72 3.58 -1.22 25.47
CA ILE A 72 4.73 -1.47 24.58
C ILE A 72 4.24 -1.93 23.20
N GLY A 73 3.31 -2.90 23.16
CA GLY A 73 2.74 -3.37 21.90
C GLY A 73 2.01 -2.28 21.12
N ARG A 74 1.25 -1.44 21.81
CA ARG A 74 0.60 -0.27 21.20
C ARG A 74 1.61 0.67 20.54
N HIS A 75 2.67 1.03 21.26
CA HIS A 75 3.70 1.94 20.73
C HIS A 75 4.43 1.33 19.54
N PHE A 76 4.77 0.04 19.61
CA PHE A 76 5.43 -0.69 18.53
C PHE A 76 4.63 -0.65 17.22
N VAL A 77 3.34 -0.96 17.29
CA VAL A 77 2.44 -0.93 16.12
C VAL A 77 2.30 0.47 15.54
N GLU A 78 2.13 1.48 16.40
CA GLU A 78 1.99 2.88 15.95
C GLU A 78 3.24 3.36 15.20
N VAL A 79 4.43 2.94 15.64
CA VAL A 79 5.69 3.20 14.93
C VAL A 79 5.72 2.47 13.58
N LEU A 80 5.31 1.20 13.52
CA LEU A 80 5.22 0.46 12.25
C LEU A 80 4.25 1.11 11.26
N PHE A 81 3.12 1.64 11.72
CA PHE A 81 2.18 2.37 10.87
C PHE A 81 2.76 3.66 10.34
N VAL A 82 3.50 4.40 11.16
CA VAL A 82 4.21 5.61 10.71
C VAL A 82 5.18 5.24 9.58
N PHE A 83 5.96 4.16 9.72
CA PHE A 83 6.85 3.70 8.66
C PHE A 83 6.09 3.24 7.40
N GLU A 84 4.97 2.53 7.54
CA GLU A 84 4.16 2.06 6.40
C GLU A 84 3.60 3.23 5.59
N LEU A 85 3.05 4.24 6.27
CA LEU A 85 2.49 5.42 5.64
C LEU A 85 3.58 6.27 4.97
N ILE A 86 4.75 6.42 5.60
CA ILE A 86 5.91 7.11 4.99
C ILE A 86 6.36 6.36 3.73
N ALA A 87 6.54 5.04 3.79
CA ALA A 87 6.97 4.26 2.62
C ALA A 87 5.96 4.37 1.46
N ALA A 88 4.67 4.34 1.76
CA ALA A 88 3.62 4.54 0.76
C ALA A 88 3.69 5.95 0.11
N ASN A 89 3.92 7.00 0.91
CA ASN A 89 4.08 8.36 0.39
C ASN A 89 5.35 8.53 -0.45
N VAL A 90 6.48 7.96 -0.01
CA VAL A 90 7.73 7.93 -0.78
C VAL A 90 7.50 7.30 -2.15
N ALA A 91 6.84 6.14 -2.21
CA ALA A 91 6.53 5.47 -3.47
C ALA A 91 5.62 6.32 -4.38
N LEU A 92 4.65 7.05 -3.82
CA LEU A 92 3.79 7.95 -4.58
C LEU A 92 4.54 9.18 -5.13
N VAL A 93 5.50 9.72 -4.38
CA VAL A 93 6.37 10.82 -4.83
C VAL A 93 7.26 10.36 -6.00
N ILE A 94 7.86 9.18 -5.88
CA ILE A 94 8.68 8.57 -6.95
C ILE A 94 7.82 8.35 -8.20
N LEU A 95 6.68 7.67 -8.06
CA LEU A 95 5.77 7.41 -9.18
C LEU A 95 5.37 8.68 -9.93
N PHE A 96 5.04 9.75 -9.20
CA PHE A 96 4.70 11.04 -9.82
C PHE A 96 5.88 11.60 -10.60
N ALA A 97 7.05 11.65 -9.98
CA ALA A 97 8.24 12.29 -10.54
C ALA A 97 8.77 11.54 -11.76
N ASP A 98 8.78 10.21 -11.73
CA ASP A 98 9.23 9.38 -12.83
C ASP A 98 8.26 9.50 -14.02
N SER A 99 6.95 9.39 -13.75
CA SER A 99 5.92 9.52 -14.80
C SER A 99 5.95 10.89 -15.50
N VAL A 100 6.06 11.98 -14.73
CA VAL A 100 6.14 13.33 -15.31
C VAL A 100 7.50 13.54 -16.00
N GLY A 101 8.58 13.03 -15.42
CA GLY A 101 9.92 13.08 -15.99
C GLY A 101 10.01 12.46 -17.39
N SER A 102 9.33 11.33 -17.63
CA SER A 102 9.31 10.67 -18.93
C SER A 102 8.70 11.52 -20.05
N LEU A 103 7.74 12.41 -19.76
CA LEU A 103 7.08 13.26 -20.77
C LEU A 103 7.48 14.75 -20.71
N ALA A 104 8.05 15.19 -19.60
CA ALA A 104 8.50 16.57 -19.39
C ALA A 104 9.98 16.58 -18.94
N PRO A 105 10.92 16.21 -19.83
CA PRO A 105 12.35 16.14 -19.53
C PRO A 105 13.01 17.51 -19.35
N MET A 106 12.23 18.60 -19.38
CA MET A 106 12.72 19.97 -19.17
C MET A 106 13.23 20.20 -17.74
N LEU A 107 12.75 19.43 -16.76
CA LEU A 107 13.18 19.46 -15.37
C LEU A 107 13.74 18.10 -14.98
N SER A 108 14.70 18.08 -14.05
CA SER A 108 15.21 16.83 -13.50
C SER A 108 14.12 16.10 -12.70
N VAL A 109 14.19 14.76 -12.63
CA VAL A 109 13.29 13.94 -11.79
C VAL A 109 13.32 14.42 -10.33
N THR A 110 14.49 14.78 -9.80
CA THR A 110 14.63 15.36 -8.46
C THR A 110 13.85 16.66 -8.30
N THR A 111 13.82 17.52 -9.33
CA THR A 111 13.00 18.73 -9.32
C THR A 111 11.51 18.40 -9.26
N TRP A 112 11.05 17.39 -10.02
CA TRP A 112 9.66 16.93 -9.95
C TRP A 112 9.29 16.36 -8.57
N LYS A 113 10.20 15.62 -7.91
CA LYS A 113 10.03 15.16 -6.52
C LYS A 113 9.82 16.34 -5.56
N ILE A 114 10.62 17.40 -5.70
CA ILE A 114 10.47 18.62 -4.88
C ILE A 114 9.13 19.32 -5.15
N ILE A 115 8.73 19.45 -6.43
CA ILE A 115 7.48 20.12 -6.81
C ILE A 115 6.28 19.40 -6.19
N ILE A 116 6.17 18.08 -6.33
CA ILE A 116 5.03 17.35 -5.78
C ILE A 116 5.02 17.42 -4.25
N ALA A 117 6.15 17.14 -3.58
CA ALA A 117 6.22 17.16 -2.12
C ALA A 117 5.85 18.53 -1.52
N THR A 118 6.30 19.63 -2.14
CA THR A 118 5.97 20.99 -1.67
C THR A 118 4.54 21.42 -2.02
N SER A 119 4.05 21.08 -3.21
CA SER A 119 2.69 21.44 -3.66
C SER A 119 1.58 20.78 -2.85
N LEU A 120 1.86 19.65 -2.20
CA LEU A 120 0.89 18.91 -1.40
C LEU A 120 0.84 19.34 0.07
N ILE A 121 1.79 20.16 0.55
CA ILE A 121 1.77 20.70 1.92
C ILE A 121 0.44 21.38 2.25
N PRO A 122 -0.16 22.23 1.40
CA PRO A 122 -1.47 22.82 1.66
C PRO A 122 -2.61 21.79 1.76
N LEU A 123 -2.55 20.71 0.97
CA LEU A 123 -3.59 19.66 0.99
C LEU A 123 -3.60 18.89 2.33
N ASN A 124 -2.49 18.88 3.07
CA ASN A 124 -2.44 18.34 4.43
C ASN A 124 -3.32 19.14 5.42
N PHE A 125 -3.88 20.29 5.05
CA PHE A 125 -4.85 21.04 5.86
C PHE A 125 -6.28 20.93 5.32
N ALA A 126 -6.49 20.30 4.17
CA ALA A 126 -7.83 20.13 3.59
C ALA A 126 -8.73 19.22 4.45
N PRO A 127 -10.03 19.53 4.59
CA PRO A 127 -10.98 18.69 5.34
C PRO A 127 -10.96 17.22 4.89
N LEU A 128 -10.96 16.28 5.85
CA LEU A 128 -10.96 14.83 5.58
C LEU A 128 -12.07 14.39 4.62
N ARG A 129 -13.23 15.06 4.66
CA ARG A 129 -14.35 14.78 3.73
C ARG A 129 -13.94 15.02 2.27
N ILE A 130 -13.21 16.09 2.00
CA ILE A 130 -12.74 16.41 0.63
C ILE A 130 -11.66 15.41 0.22
N LEU A 131 -10.72 15.10 1.11
CA LEU A 131 -9.65 14.13 0.85
C LEU A 131 -10.19 12.71 0.60
N SER A 132 -11.22 12.31 1.34
CA SER A 132 -11.87 11.00 1.14
C SER A 132 -12.59 10.94 -0.21
N VAL A 133 -13.32 11.99 -0.60
CA VAL A 133 -13.99 12.04 -1.91
C VAL A 133 -12.97 12.15 -3.05
N SER A 134 -11.90 12.93 -2.91
CA SER A 134 -10.87 13.03 -3.94
C SER A 134 -10.10 11.72 -4.11
N SER A 135 -9.85 10.98 -3.02
CA SER A 135 -9.20 9.66 -3.11
C SER A 135 -10.02 8.62 -3.88
N ALA A 136 -11.35 8.78 -3.94
CA ALA A 136 -12.21 7.96 -4.80
C ALA A 136 -11.82 8.07 -6.28
N ILE A 137 -11.40 9.26 -6.71
CA ILE A 137 -10.93 9.53 -8.08
C ILE A 137 -9.72 8.65 -8.38
N GLY A 138 -8.83 8.45 -7.39
CA GLY A 138 -7.68 7.56 -7.52
C GLY A 138 -8.05 6.13 -7.92
N ILE A 139 -9.13 5.56 -7.39
CA ILE A 139 -9.60 4.22 -7.82
C ILE A 139 -9.98 4.24 -9.30
N PHE A 140 -10.75 5.24 -9.73
CA PHE A 140 -11.13 5.37 -11.14
C PHE A 140 -9.92 5.59 -12.05
N CYS A 141 -8.87 6.28 -11.57
CA CYS A 141 -7.61 6.40 -12.30
C CYS A 141 -6.93 5.04 -12.49
N VAL A 142 -6.84 4.19 -11.46
CA VAL A 142 -6.25 2.84 -11.60
C VAL A 142 -7.08 1.97 -12.55
N VAL A 143 -8.41 2.02 -12.46
CA VAL A 143 -9.29 1.33 -13.42
C VAL A 143 -9.11 1.90 -14.84
N GLY A 144 -8.94 3.21 -14.97
CA GLY A 144 -8.66 3.89 -16.23
C GLY A 144 -7.32 3.46 -16.83
N ILE A 145 -6.28 3.28 -16.00
CA ILE A 145 -4.97 2.75 -16.43
C ILE A 145 -5.15 1.33 -16.98
N LEU A 146 -5.89 0.46 -16.29
CA LEU A 146 -6.18 -0.88 -16.81
C LEU A 146 -6.96 -0.83 -18.14
N ALA A 147 -7.99 0.02 -18.23
CA ALA A 147 -8.76 0.17 -19.46
C ALA A 147 -7.90 0.68 -20.62
N LEU A 148 -6.98 1.62 -20.33
CA LEU A 148 -6.03 2.13 -21.30
C LEU A 148 -5.07 1.04 -21.75
N LEU A 149 -4.48 0.26 -20.83
CA LEU A 149 -3.62 -0.89 -21.14
C LEU A 149 -4.31 -1.90 -22.05
N VAL A 150 -5.56 -2.27 -21.73
CA VAL A 150 -6.32 -3.22 -22.56
C VAL A 150 -6.62 -2.62 -23.94
N SER A 151 -7.02 -1.35 -24.00
CA SER A 151 -7.32 -0.67 -25.26
C SER A 151 -6.09 -0.55 -26.17
N THR A 152 -4.95 -0.13 -25.61
CA THR A 152 -3.69 0.01 -26.35
C THR A 152 -3.14 -1.34 -26.76
N GLY A 153 -3.23 -2.34 -25.87
CA GLY A 153 -2.84 -3.71 -26.16
C GLY A 153 -3.64 -4.33 -27.30
N LEU A 154 -4.95 -4.12 -27.35
CA LEU A 154 -5.81 -4.65 -28.43
C LEU A 154 -5.66 -3.90 -29.76
N THR A 155 -5.05 -2.72 -29.77
CA THR A 155 -4.88 -1.90 -30.98
C THR A 155 -3.46 -1.94 -31.54
N LYS A 156 -2.45 -2.20 -30.71
CA LYS A 156 -1.06 -2.34 -31.16
C LYS A 156 -0.85 -3.71 -31.83
N PRO A 157 -0.33 -3.77 -33.07
CA PRO A 157 -0.20 -5.04 -33.79
C PRO A 157 0.85 -5.97 -33.18
N ASP A 158 2.03 -5.44 -32.81
CA ASP A 158 3.18 -6.27 -32.46
C ASP A 158 3.67 -6.05 -31.03
N ALA A 159 4.35 -7.03 -30.45
CA ALA A 159 5.04 -6.91 -29.17
C ALA A 159 6.25 -5.95 -29.26
N PRO A 160 6.69 -5.33 -28.14
CA PRO A 160 6.04 -5.29 -26.83
C PRO A 160 4.87 -4.31 -26.81
N GLY A 161 3.98 -4.43 -25.82
CA GLY A 161 2.81 -3.58 -25.67
C GLY A 161 1.56 -4.02 -26.44
N SER A 162 1.51 -5.26 -26.93
CA SER A 162 0.37 -5.80 -27.67
C SER A 162 -0.30 -6.95 -26.90
N LEU A 163 -1.62 -7.05 -27.04
CA LEU A 163 -2.44 -8.19 -26.63
C LEU A 163 -2.84 -9.07 -27.84
N LEU A 164 -2.52 -8.64 -29.07
CA LEU A 164 -2.70 -9.42 -30.29
C LEU A 164 -1.51 -10.35 -30.50
N HIS A 165 -0.29 -9.80 -30.38
CA HIS A 165 0.96 -10.55 -30.38
C HIS A 165 1.63 -10.40 -29.02
N LEU A 166 1.51 -11.43 -28.18
CA LEU A 166 1.97 -11.41 -26.81
C LEU A 166 3.51 -11.35 -26.74
N ALA A 167 4.03 -10.65 -25.73
CA ALA A 167 5.46 -10.69 -25.42
C ALA A 167 5.85 -12.06 -24.85
N HIS A 168 7.16 -12.36 -24.89
CA HIS A 168 7.70 -13.57 -24.29
C HIS A 168 7.48 -13.55 -22.77
N THR A 169 6.74 -14.54 -22.25
CA THR A 169 6.49 -14.74 -20.82
C THR A 169 6.89 -16.15 -20.40
N ARG A 170 7.12 -16.35 -19.10
CA ARG A 170 7.68 -17.60 -18.55
C ARG A 170 6.72 -18.22 -17.55
N ALA A 171 6.59 -19.55 -17.58
CA ALA A 171 5.77 -20.26 -16.61
C ALA A 171 6.42 -20.28 -15.22
N LEU A 172 7.75 -20.36 -15.16
CA LEU A 172 8.56 -20.46 -13.94
C LEU A 172 9.60 -19.34 -13.86
N PRO A 173 10.12 -19.03 -12.64
CA PRO A 173 11.11 -17.99 -12.45
C PRO A 173 12.39 -18.24 -13.24
N THR A 174 13.04 -17.15 -13.67
CA THR A 174 14.38 -17.19 -14.28
C THR A 174 15.45 -17.53 -13.25
N SER A 175 15.26 -17.05 -12.02
CA SER A 175 16.12 -17.30 -10.88
C SER A 175 15.27 -17.46 -9.63
N TRP A 176 15.36 -18.62 -8.98
CA TRP A 176 14.72 -18.86 -7.69
C TRP A 176 15.22 -17.92 -6.59
N LYS A 177 16.41 -17.31 -6.78
CA LYS A 177 16.98 -16.32 -5.85
C LYS A 177 16.28 -14.97 -5.92
N ALA A 178 15.54 -14.67 -6.99
CA ALA A 178 14.79 -13.41 -7.13
C ALA A 178 13.46 -13.43 -6.37
N ILE A 179 12.92 -14.62 -6.05
CA ILE A 179 11.62 -14.76 -5.39
C ILE A 179 11.54 -13.98 -4.07
N PRO A 180 12.52 -14.08 -3.13
CA PRO A 180 12.47 -13.30 -1.91
C PRO A 180 12.27 -11.80 -2.13
N ALA A 181 12.93 -11.19 -3.11
CA ALA A 181 12.78 -9.77 -3.44
C ALA A 181 11.35 -9.40 -3.88
N THR A 182 10.68 -10.29 -4.61
CA THR A 182 9.30 -10.07 -5.08
C THR A 182 8.22 -10.24 -4.01
N LEU A 183 8.52 -10.87 -2.87
CA LEU A 183 7.54 -11.10 -1.80
C LEU A 183 6.89 -9.79 -1.35
N GLY A 184 7.69 -8.73 -1.30
CA GLY A 184 7.20 -7.40 -0.98
C GLY A 184 6.28 -6.82 -2.05
N LEU A 185 6.63 -6.96 -3.33
CA LEU A 185 5.79 -6.50 -4.45
C LEU A 185 4.40 -7.15 -4.41
N PHE A 186 4.33 -8.46 -4.15
CA PHE A 186 3.07 -9.17 -4.05
C PHE A 186 2.32 -8.91 -2.74
N MET A 187 3.01 -8.54 -1.65
CA MET A 187 2.37 -8.23 -0.37
C MET A 187 1.80 -6.81 -0.32
N ALA A 188 2.48 -5.84 -0.95
CA ALA A 188 2.19 -4.41 -0.84
C ALA A 188 0.72 -4.01 -1.14
N PRO A 189 0.03 -4.56 -2.16
CA PRO A 189 -1.38 -4.25 -2.42
C PRO A 189 -2.34 -4.65 -1.28
N TRP A 190 -1.90 -5.50 -0.36
CA TRP A 190 -2.72 -6.01 0.73
C TRP A 190 -2.50 -5.28 2.06
N GLY A 191 -1.75 -4.18 2.05
CA GLY A 191 -1.61 -3.26 3.18
C GLY A 191 -2.90 -2.51 3.46
N GLY A 192 -3.39 -2.55 4.70
CA GLY A 192 -4.65 -1.90 5.08
C GLY A 192 -5.23 -2.30 6.43
N HIS A 193 -4.61 -3.22 7.17
CA HIS A 193 -5.14 -3.73 8.43
C HIS A 193 -5.33 -2.66 9.51
N SER A 194 -4.59 -1.56 9.44
CA SER A 194 -4.70 -0.43 10.37
C SER A 194 -6.10 0.20 10.40
N ILE A 195 -6.84 0.20 9.28
CA ILE A 195 -8.17 0.81 9.18
C ILE A 195 -9.31 -0.15 9.52
N PHE A 196 -9.09 -1.45 9.41
CA PHE A 196 -10.15 -2.46 9.51
C PHE A 196 -10.88 -2.46 10.85
N PRO A 197 -10.21 -2.29 12.02
CA PRO A 197 -10.88 -2.14 13.31
C PRO A 197 -11.87 -0.98 13.38
N ALA A 198 -11.46 0.21 12.92
CA ALA A 198 -12.31 1.40 12.93
C ALA A 198 -13.51 1.20 11.99
N VAL A 199 -13.26 0.66 10.78
CA VAL A 199 -14.33 0.36 9.83
C VAL A 199 -15.34 -0.61 10.43
N TYR A 200 -14.89 -1.67 11.12
CA TYR A 200 -15.78 -2.62 11.79
C TYR A 200 -16.69 -1.95 12.81
N LYS A 201 -16.12 -1.09 13.68
CA LYS A 201 -16.88 -0.38 14.72
C LYS A 201 -17.85 0.66 14.14
N ASP A 202 -17.53 1.25 13.00
CA ASP A 202 -18.38 2.21 12.29
C ASP A 202 -19.49 1.53 11.45
N MET A 203 -19.49 0.20 11.30
CA MET A 203 -20.53 -0.49 10.54
C MET A 203 -21.87 -0.43 11.28
N ARG A 204 -22.91 0.06 10.59
CA ARG A 204 -24.30 -0.06 11.06
C ARG A 204 -24.75 -1.52 11.27
N HIS A 205 -24.14 -2.46 10.54
CA HIS A 205 -24.42 -3.90 10.66
C HIS A 205 -23.11 -4.72 10.75
N PRO A 206 -22.43 -4.75 11.91
CA PRO A 206 -21.11 -5.40 12.09
C PRO A 206 -21.06 -6.89 11.65
N GLN A 207 -22.13 -7.62 11.85
CA GLN A 207 -22.40 -9.00 11.41
C GLN A 207 -22.25 -9.22 9.89
N LYS A 208 -22.29 -8.15 9.08
CA LYS A 208 -22.01 -8.20 7.63
C LYS A 208 -20.52 -7.99 7.30
N TYR A 209 -19.65 -7.77 8.29
CA TYR A 209 -18.23 -7.46 8.09
C TYR A 209 -17.49 -8.51 7.26
N SER A 210 -17.71 -9.80 7.53
CA SER A 210 -17.09 -10.88 6.73
C SER A 210 -17.51 -10.84 5.26
N LYS A 211 -18.76 -10.46 4.96
CA LYS A 211 -19.23 -10.28 3.59
C LYS A 211 -18.61 -9.02 2.96
N ALA A 212 -18.51 -7.93 3.74
CA ALA A 212 -17.87 -6.70 3.29
C ALA A 212 -16.40 -6.94 2.90
N LEU A 213 -15.64 -7.65 3.74
CA LEU A 213 -14.27 -8.06 3.42
C LEU A 213 -14.20 -8.93 2.16
N ALA A 214 -15.10 -9.91 2.01
CA ALA A 214 -15.10 -10.75 0.82
C ALA A 214 -15.26 -9.92 -0.46
N TYR A 215 -16.17 -8.94 -0.48
CA TYR A 215 -16.31 -8.01 -1.61
C TYR A 215 -15.08 -7.14 -1.80
N THR A 216 -14.56 -6.54 -0.73
CA THR A 216 -13.36 -5.68 -0.78
C THR A 216 -12.17 -6.43 -1.39
N TYR A 217 -11.84 -7.62 -0.86
CA TYR A 217 -10.73 -8.42 -1.36
C TYR A 217 -10.97 -8.94 -2.78
N SER A 218 -12.20 -9.33 -3.13
CA SER A 218 -12.51 -9.80 -4.49
C SER A 218 -12.32 -8.68 -5.53
N ILE A 219 -12.79 -7.47 -5.22
CA ILE A 219 -12.64 -6.30 -6.11
C ILE A 219 -11.17 -5.95 -6.28
N THR A 220 -10.43 -5.80 -5.18
CA THR A 220 -9.01 -5.43 -5.24
C THR A 220 -8.20 -6.53 -5.93
N TYR A 221 -8.45 -7.81 -5.63
CA TYR A 221 -7.75 -8.92 -6.27
C TYR A 221 -8.02 -9.02 -7.75
N SER A 222 -9.26 -8.83 -8.18
CA SER A 222 -9.58 -8.83 -9.61
C SER A 222 -8.82 -7.73 -10.36
N LEU A 223 -8.76 -6.52 -9.78
CA LEU A 223 -8.01 -5.40 -10.36
C LEU A 223 -6.50 -5.67 -10.38
N ALA A 224 -5.95 -6.15 -9.25
CA ALA A 224 -4.54 -6.48 -9.11
C ALA A 224 -4.10 -7.57 -10.09
N LEU A 225 -4.85 -8.67 -10.16
CA LEU A 225 -4.61 -9.76 -11.09
C LEU A 225 -4.70 -9.30 -12.54
N SER A 226 -5.69 -8.46 -12.87
CA SER A 226 -5.86 -7.94 -14.23
C SER A 226 -4.67 -7.07 -14.64
N ILE A 227 -4.24 -6.13 -13.79
CA ILE A 227 -3.07 -5.28 -14.07
C ILE A 227 -1.81 -6.13 -14.18
N ALA A 228 -1.58 -7.05 -13.23
CA ALA A 228 -0.44 -7.95 -13.22
C ALA A 228 -0.36 -8.77 -14.52
N ALA A 229 -1.46 -9.46 -14.85
CA ALA A 229 -1.52 -10.36 -16.00
C ALA A 229 -1.40 -9.59 -17.32
N VAL A 230 -2.23 -8.54 -17.52
CA VAL A 230 -2.23 -7.73 -18.75
C VAL A 230 -0.86 -7.09 -18.95
N GLY A 231 -0.28 -6.48 -17.92
CA GLY A 231 1.05 -5.89 -18.01
C GLY A 231 2.12 -6.91 -18.37
N TYR A 232 2.08 -8.10 -17.75
CA TYR A 232 3.07 -9.13 -18.04
C TYR A 232 2.93 -9.73 -19.45
N VAL A 233 1.71 -10.02 -19.94
CA VAL A 233 1.55 -10.49 -21.33
C VAL A 233 1.92 -9.43 -22.37
N MET A 234 1.69 -8.15 -22.07
CA MET A 234 2.02 -7.06 -22.99
C MET A 234 3.53 -6.85 -23.11
N PHE A 235 4.28 -6.87 -22.00
CA PHE A 235 5.68 -6.45 -21.99
C PHE A 235 6.69 -7.57 -21.72
N GLY A 236 6.25 -8.72 -21.19
CA GLY A 236 7.08 -9.92 -21.06
C GLY A 236 8.34 -9.68 -20.23
N ASP A 237 9.49 -10.10 -20.75
CA ASP A 237 10.80 -9.87 -20.12
C ASP A 237 11.16 -8.37 -19.99
N GLY A 238 10.48 -7.46 -20.71
CA GLY A 238 10.72 -6.01 -20.72
C GLY A 238 9.83 -5.19 -19.77
N VAL A 239 9.15 -5.81 -18.80
CA VAL A 239 8.41 -5.08 -17.76
C VAL A 239 9.36 -4.21 -16.92
N LEU A 240 8.97 -2.95 -16.68
CA LEU A 240 9.69 -1.97 -15.86
C LEU A 240 9.17 -1.97 -14.40
N THR A 241 9.77 -1.12 -13.55
CA THR A 241 9.44 -0.95 -12.12
C THR A 241 7.95 -0.70 -11.88
N GLU A 242 7.32 0.08 -12.76
CA GLU A 242 5.88 0.27 -12.80
C GLU A 242 5.37 0.20 -14.25
N ILE A 243 4.18 -0.40 -14.40
CA ILE A 243 3.59 -0.65 -15.73
C ILE A 243 3.27 0.64 -16.51
N THR A 244 3.11 1.76 -15.81
CA THR A 244 2.89 3.06 -16.46
C THR A 244 4.13 3.51 -17.21
N SER A 245 5.33 3.23 -16.69
CA SER A 245 6.60 3.59 -17.34
C SER A 245 6.82 2.79 -18.62
N ASN A 246 6.39 1.51 -18.65
CA ASN A 246 6.37 0.74 -19.90
C ASN A 246 5.53 1.40 -21.02
N ILE A 247 4.47 2.13 -20.69
CA ILE A 247 3.64 2.86 -21.66
C ILE A 247 4.26 4.21 -22.02
N LEU A 248 4.80 4.91 -21.01
CA LEU A 248 5.36 6.27 -21.19
C LEU A 248 6.68 6.26 -21.97
N GLU A 249 7.50 5.23 -21.79
CA GLU A 249 8.81 5.10 -22.46
C GLU A 249 8.74 4.38 -23.81
N LEU A 250 7.63 3.73 -24.14
CA LEU A 250 7.48 3.06 -25.43
C LEU A 250 7.03 4.04 -26.53
N ASP A 251 7.97 4.46 -27.37
CA ASP A 251 7.74 5.38 -28.52
C ASP A 251 6.75 4.85 -29.58
N ALA A 252 6.37 3.57 -29.51
CA ALA A 252 5.47 2.95 -30.48
C ALA A 252 3.98 3.34 -30.28
N TYR A 253 3.62 3.96 -29.16
CA TYR A 253 2.25 4.42 -28.93
C TYR A 253 2.01 5.85 -29.43
N PRO A 254 0.80 6.18 -29.90
CA PRO A 254 0.43 7.56 -30.19
C PRO A 254 0.57 8.44 -28.94
N ARG A 255 1.06 9.67 -29.10
CA ARG A 255 1.31 10.62 -27.99
C ARG A 255 0.11 10.82 -27.04
N ILE A 256 -1.12 10.72 -27.56
CA ILE A 256 -2.34 10.82 -26.74
C ILE A 256 -2.41 9.74 -25.65
N VAL A 257 -1.92 8.52 -25.92
CA VAL A 257 -1.86 7.43 -24.95
C VAL A 257 -0.96 7.83 -23.80
N SER A 258 0.26 8.31 -24.08
CA SER A 258 1.20 8.73 -23.04
C SER A 258 0.65 9.88 -22.20
N VAL A 259 0.00 10.87 -22.83
CA VAL A 259 -0.65 11.99 -22.12
C VAL A 259 -1.78 11.50 -21.20
N LEU A 260 -2.62 10.56 -21.67
CA LEU A 260 -3.68 9.97 -20.85
C LEU A 260 -3.12 9.12 -19.71
N THR A 261 -2.10 8.31 -19.96
CA THR A 261 -1.38 7.56 -18.92
C THR A 261 -0.85 8.51 -17.85
N LEU A 262 -0.18 9.58 -18.26
CA LEU A 262 0.36 10.59 -17.34
C LEU A 262 -0.76 11.24 -16.52
N ALA A 263 -1.86 11.65 -17.16
CA ALA A 263 -2.97 12.29 -16.47
C ALA A 263 -3.59 11.35 -15.42
N LEU A 264 -3.76 10.06 -15.74
CA LEU A 264 -4.31 9.08 -14.81
C LEU A 264 -3.35 8.78 -13.66
N VAL A 265 -2.08 8.54 -13.95
CA VAL A 265 -1.08 8.17 -12.92
C VAL A 265 -0.76 9.35 -12.01
N ALA A 266 -0.64 10.58 -12.53
CA ALA A 266 -0.31 11.77 -11.74
C ALA A 266 -1.40 12.16 -10.72
N VAL A 267 -2.67 11.84 -11.02
CA VAL A 267 -3.79 12.09 -10.08
C VAL A 267 -3.73 11.17 -8.86
N VAL A 268 -3.16 9.96 -8.99
CA VAL A 268 -3.12 8.99 -7.88
C VAL A 268 -2.28 9.53 -6.69
N PRO A 269 -1.02 9.98 -6.86
CA PRO A 269 -0.25 10.64 -5.80
C PRO A 269 -0.93 11.88 -5.22
N VAL A 270 -1.45 12.77 -6.07
CA VAL A 270 -2.09 14.02 -5.64
C VAL A 270 -3.30 13.75 -4.73
N THR A 271 -4.06 12.69 -5.01
CA THR A 271 -5.27 12.36 -4.24
C THR A 271 -4.99 11.46 -3.03
N LYS A 272 -3.96 10.60 -3.08
CA LYS A 272 -3.67 9.64 -2.01
C LYS A 272 -2.69 10.15 -0.96
N ILE A 273 -1.67 10.94 -1.32
CA ILE A 273 -0.66 11.41 -0.35
C ILE A 273 -1.31 12.18 0.80
N ALA A 274 -2.21 13.11 0.49
CA ALA A 274 -2.90 13.89 1.52
C ALA A 274 -3.80 13.02 2.43
N LEU A 275 -4.40 11.95 1.89
CA LEU A 275 -5.19 11.00 2.68
C LEU A 275 -4.30 10.15 3.60
N ILE A 276 -3.12 9.73 3.14
CA ILE A 276 -2.13 8.94 3.88
C ILE A 276 -1.44 9.79 4.96
N ASN A 277 -1.15 11.06 4.65
CA ASN A 277 -0.57 12.02 5.60
C ASN A 277 -1.44 12.28 6.83
N ARG A 278 -2.76 12.16 6.71
CA ARG A 278 -3.69 12.42 7.82
C ARG A 278 -3.47 11.50 9.02
N PRO A 279 -3.62 10.17 8.90
CA PRO A 279 -3.36 9.26 10.02
C PRO A 279 -1.89 9.25 10.47
N LEU A 280 -0.94 9.54 9.57
CA LEU A 280 0.47 9.72 9.89
C LEU A 280 0.65 10.91 10.87
N MET A 281 0.17 12.08 10.48
CA MET A 281 0.24 13.30 11.28
C MET A 281 -0.52 13.15 12.60
N ASP A 282 -1.70 12.54 12.61
CA ASP A 282 -2.47 12.31 13.85
C ASP A 282 -1.70 11.43 14.84
N THR A 283 -1.02 10.38 14.33
CA THR A 283 -0.19 9.50 15.16
C THR A 283 1.02 10.25 15.74
N VAL A 284 1.72 11.03 14.91
CA VAL A 284 2.88 11.82 15.34
C VAL A 284 2.48 12.92 16.33
N ASN A 285 1.41 13.65 16.04
CA ASN A 285 0.87 14.70 16.92
C ASN A 285 0.49 14.15 18.29
N ARG A 286 -0.12 12.96 18.34
CA ARG A 286 -0.45 12.30 19.60
C ARG A 286 0.78 11.90 20.41
N LYS A 287 1.85 11.40 19.75
CA LYS A 287 3.10 11.03 20.45
C LYS A 287 3.89 12.23 20.94
N LEU A 288 3.76 13.37 20.27
CA LEU A 288 4.36 14.64 20.66
C LEU A 288 3.48 15.43 21.66
N ASP A 289 2.40 14.83 22.18
CA ASP A 289 1.39 15.44 23.05
C ASP A 289 0.76 16.73 22.50
N VAL A 290 0.87 16.96 21.19
CA VAL A 290 0.31 18.13 20.50
C VAL A 290 -1.23 18.13 20.58
N SER A 291 -1.84 16.95 20.64
CA SER A 291 -3.28 16.77 20.84
C SER A 291 -3.74 16.91 22.30
N LEU A 292 -2.83 16.77 23.28
CA LEU A 292 -3.16 16.75 24.71
C LEU A 292 -3.00 18.12 25.39
N LEU A 293 -2.43 19.10 24.70
CA LEU A 293 -2.27 20.43 25.30
C LEU A 293 -3.58 21.16 25.60
N HIS A 294 -4.74 20.86 24.97
CA HIS A 294 -5.95 21.68 25.12
C HIS A 294 -7.28 20.90 25.08
N ARG A 295 -7.45 19.85 25.90
CA ARG A 295 -8.81 19.41 26.29
C ARG A 295 -9.33 20.08 27.56
N GLU A 296 -8.53 20.95 28.19
CA GLU A 296 -8.97 21.83 29.28
C GLU A 296 -8.65 23.30 28.98
N LYS A 297 -9.73 24.06 28.70
CA LYS A 297 -9.90 25.52 28.84
C LYS A 297 -9.11 26.49 27.92
N ALA A 298 -9.91 27.17 27.09
CA ALA A 298 -9.87 28.58 26.69
C ALA A 298 -8.85 29.11 25.65
N GLN A 299 -9.39 30.03 24.82
CA GLN A 299 -8.77 31.14 24.07
C GLN A 299 -8.19 30.89 22.65
N GLU A 300 -8.62 31.72 21.69
CA GLU A 300 -8.18 31.84 20.28
C GLU A 300 -6.65 31.91 20.07
N SER A 301 -5.85 32.22 21.10
CA SER A 301 -4.39 32.21 21.04
C SER A 301 -3.78 30.81 21.06
N ALA A 302 -4.52 29.82 21.58
CA ALA A 302 -4.19 28.39 21.51
C ALA A 302 -4.35 27.85 20.07
N ASP A 303 -5.33 28.34 19.32
CA ASP A 303 -5.61 27.90 17.95
C ASP A 303 -4.49 28.25 16.97
N ARG A 304 -3.88 29.44 17.10
CA ARG A 304 -2.76 29.83 16.24
C ARG A 304 -1.49 29.01 16.53
N LYS A 305 -1.17 28.74 17.80
CA LYS A 305 -0.04 27.89 18.19
C LYS A 305 -0.26 26.44 17.74
N HIS A 306 -1.47 25.91 17.91
CA HIS A 306 -1.85 24.58 17.46
C HIS A 306 -1.81 24.44 15.92
N GLY A 307 -2.24 25.47 15.18
CA GLY A 307 -2.08 25.54 13.73
C GLY A 307 -0.62 25.52 13.30
N ILE A 308 0.26 26.24 14.00
CA ILE A 308 1.71 26.24 13.72
C ILE A 308 2.34 24.88 14.01
N VAL A 309 2.04 24.23 15.15
CA VAL A 309 2.63 22.91 15.45
C VAL A 309 2.17 21.86 14.45
N ARG A 310 0.87 21.83 14.11
CA ARG A 310 0.36 20.94 13.05
C ARG A 310 1.03 21.21 11.71
N PHE A 311 1.32 22.48 11.41
CA PHE A 311 2.05 22.85 10.21
C PHE A 311 3.49 22.35 10.22
N VAL A 312 4.21 22.54 11.32
CA VAL A 312 5.59 22.08 11.48
C VAL A 312 5.67 20.56 11.37
N VAL A 313 4.75 19.82 12.01
CA VAL A 313 4.69 18.35 11.92
C VAL A 313 4.37 17.90 10.49
N GLY A 314 3.39 18.52 9.83
CA GLY A 314 3.06 18.19 8.44
C GLY A 314 4.24 18.46 7.50
N ALA A 315 4.87 19.63 7.63
CA ALA A 315 6.02 20.00 6.84
C ALA A 315 7.22 19.06 7.09
N SER A 316 7.49 18.68 8.34
CA SER A 316 8.60 17.78 8.66
C SER A 316 8.38 16.37 8.12
N CYS A 317 7.15 15.85 8.18
CA CYS A 317 6.80 14.58 7.53
C CYS A 317 7.03 14.64 6.01
N ASN A 318 6.58 15.70 5.33
CA ASN A 318 6.74 15.83 3.88
C ASN A 318 8.21 16.01 3.47
N VAL A 319 9.01 16.73 4.28
CA VAL A 319 10.46 16.86 4.06
C VAL A 319 11.15 15.51 4.23
N LEU A 320 10.79 14.74 5.26
CA LEU A 320 11.36 13.40 5.47
C LEU A 320 11.03 12.47 4.29
N GLU A 321 9.77 12.45 3.84
CA GLU A 321 9.34 11.67 2.67
C GLU A 321 10.10 12.08 1.41
N LEU A 322 10.28 13.38 1.17
CA LEU A 322 11.06 13.89 0.04
C LEU A 322 12.52 13.44 0.12
N MET A 323 13.15 13.55 1.29
CA MET A 323 14.54 13.11 1.49
C MET A 323 14.71 11.62 1.19
N LEU A 324 13.80 10.78 1.70
CA LEU A 324 13.80 9.34 1.43
C LEU A 324 13.58 9.04 -0.06
N ALA A 325 12.67 9.76 -0.74
CA ALA A 325 12.43 9.59 -2.17
C ALA A 325 13.63 10.01 -3.05
N ILE A 326 14.50 10.88 -2.54
CA ILE A 326 15.77 11.24 -3.20
C ILE A 326 16.84 10.17 -2.92
N MET A 327 16.88 9.61 -1.70
CA MET A 327 17.88 8.61 -1.30
C MET A 327 17.63 7.22 -1.89
N VAL A 328 16.36 6.80 -2.02
CA VAL A 328 15.96 5.53 -2.61
C VAL A 328 15.12 5.85 -3.85
N PRO A 329 15.73 5.93 -5.04
CA PRO A 329 15.05 6.49 -6.20
C PRO A 329 14.11 5.49 -6.89
N ASN A 330 14.32 4.19 -6.73
CA ASN A 330 13.56 3.15 -7.44
C ASN A 330 12.22 2.89 -6.76
N PHE A 331 11.16 2.90 -7.55
CA PHE A 331 9.80 2.68 -7.07
C PHE A 331 9.59 1.27 -6.49
N ASP A 332 10.06 0.24 -7.20
CA ASP A 332 9.90 -1.16 -6.84
C ASP A 332 10.68 -1.54 -5.58
N ASP A 333 11.86 -0.98 -5.35
CA ASP A 333 12.62 -1.18 -4.10
C ASP A 333 11.83 -0.71 -2.87
N VAL A 334 11.20 0.47 -2.94
CA VAL A 334 10.38 1.01 -1.86
C VAL A 334 9.14 0.15 -1.63
N ILE A 335 8.49 -0.31 -2.71
CA ILE A 335 7.32 -1.20 -2.63
C ILE A 335 7.69 -2.57 -2.07
N ALA A 336 8.84 -3.13 -2.49
CA ALA A 336 9.35 -4.39 -2.01
C ALA A 336 9.64 -4.30 -0.50
N PHE A 337 10.35 -3.26 -0.05
CA PHE A 337 10.60 -3.03 1.37
C PHE A 337 9.30 -2.86 2.17
N MET A 338 8.39 -1.99 1.70
CA MET A 338 7.11 -1.73 2.35
C MET A 338 6.31 -3.03 2.51
N GLY A 339 6.20 -3.82 1.44
CA GLY A 339 5.47 -5.08 1.45
C GLY A 339 6.10 -6.11 2.39
N SER A 340 7.41 -6.35 2.28
CA SER A 340 8.08 -7.41 3.03
C SER A 340 8.26 -7.09 4.51
N ALA A 341 8.73 -5.88 4.83
CA ALA A 341 9.05 -5.50 6.21
C ALA A 341 7.78 -5.12 6.98
N LEU A 342 6.95 -4.27 6.37
CA LEU A 342 5.86 -3.59 7.06
C LEU A 342 4.55 -4.35 6.88
N CYS A 343 4.12 -4.57 5.63
CA CYS A 343 2.82 -5.20 5.38
C CYS A 343 2.77 -6.65 5.89
N ILE A 344 3.80 -7.50 5.70
CA ILE A 344 3.80 -8.86 6.28
C ILE A 344 3.68 -8.80 7.80
N THR A 345 4.43 -7.92 8.45
CA THR A 345 4.40 -7.78 9.91
C THR A 345 3.03 -7.32 10.41
N ILE A 346 2.50 -6.24 9.83
CA ILE A 346 1.25 -5.59 10.20
C ILE A 346 0.02 -6.43 9.84
N CYS A 347 0.03 -7.09 8.69
CA CYS A 347 -1.16 -7.73 8.13
C CYS A 347 -1.18 -9.24 8.37
N ILE A 348 -0.05 -9.88 8.66
CA ILE A 348 0.04 -11.34 8.84
C ILE A 348 0.49 -11.71 10.26
N ILE A 349 1.70 -11.29 10.64
CA ILE A 349 2.33 -11.74 11.90
C ILE A 349 1.58 -11.21 13.12
N LEU A 350 1.36 -9.90 13.17
CA LEU A 350 0.76 -9.24 14.34
C LEU A 350 -0.71 -9.65 14.57
N PRO A 351 -1.61 -9.69 13.57
CA PRO A 351 -2.98 -10.13 13.79
C PRO A 351 -3.07 -11.58 14.29
N ALA A 352 -2.20 -12.47 13.78
CA ALA A 352 -2.10 -13.84 14.27
C ALA A 352 -1.62 -13.87 15.73
N GLY A 353 -0.60 -13.07 16.08
CA GLY A 353 -0.10 -12.93 17.44
C GLY A 353 -1.14 -12.37 18.42
N PHE A 354 -1.90 -11.35 17.99
CA PHE A 354 -2.99 -10.79 18.79
C PHE A 354 -4.07 -11.82 19.05
N TYR A 355 -4.48 -12.57 18.03
CA TYR A 355 -5.48 -13.62 18.20
C TYR A 355 -5.03 -14.66 19.23
N LEU A 356 -3.78 -15.13 19.13
CA LEU A 356 -3.23 -16.10 20.07
C LEU A 356 -3.18 -15.57 21.52
N ARG A 357 -2.93 -14.27 21.71
CA ARG A 357 -2.85 -13.66 23.04
C ARG A 357 -4.21 -13.30 23.63
N VAL A 358 -5.10 -12.75 22.81
CA VAL A 358 -6.39 -12.18 23.25
C VAL A 358 -7.50 -13.24 23.25
N CYS A 359 -7.49 -14.15 22.28
CA CYS A 359 -8.52 -15.21 22.14
C CYS A 359 -8.01 -16.60 22.53
N GLY A 360 -6.72 -16.78 22.83
CA GLY A 360 -6.10 -18.10 23.01
C GLY A 360 -6.52 -18.90 24.26
N GLY A 361 -7.32 -18.33 25.15
CA GLY A 361 -7.81 -19.03 26.35
C GLY A 361 -8.93 -20.05 26.11
N GLU A 362 -9.55 -20.06 24.93
CA GLU A 362 -10.70 -20.94 24.66
C GLU A 362 -10.26 -22.35 24.19
N SER A 363 -10.97 -23.38 24.63
CA SER A 363 -10.63 -24.80 24.37
C SER A 363 -11.64 -25.50 23.44
N CYS A 364 -12.13 -24.81 22.41
CA CYS A 364 -12.97 -25.43 21.38
C CYS A 364 -12.12 -26.02 20.24
N LYS A 365 -12.57 -27.10 19.58
CA LYS A 365 -11.85 -27.74 18.46
C LYS A 365 -11.54 -26.77 17.30
N ASN A 366 -12.48 -25.88 16.96
CA ASN A 366 -12.27 -24.84 15.94
C ASN A 366 -11.18 -23.83 16.35
N ASP A 367 -10.92 -23.67 17.65
CA ASP A 367 -9.89 -22.77 18.15
C ASP A 367 -8.49 -23.38 18.06
N LEU A 368 -8.34 -24.70 18.27
CA LEU A 368 -7.08 -25.41 18.04
C LEU A 368 -6.59 -25.30 16.59
N PHE A 369 -7.50 -25.42 15.62
CA PHE A 369 -7.18 -25.24 14.20
C PHE A 369 -6.74 -23.81 13.89
N ASN A 370 -7.48 -22.80 14.37
CA ASN A 370 -7.10 -21.39 14.20
C ASN A 370 -5.75 -21.09 14.85
N LYS A 371 -5.47 -21.63 16.03
CA LYS A 371 -4.18 -21.51 16.73
C LYS A 371 -3.03 -22.08 15.91
N SER A 372 -3.19 -23.27 15.33
CA SER A 372 -2.19 -23.90 14.47
C SER A 372 -1.92 -23.07 13.21
N ILE A 373 -2.97 -22.54 12.58
CA ILE A 373 -2.82 -21.60 11.46
C ILE A 373 -2.06 -20.35 11.91
N CYS A 374 -2.43 -19.73 13.03
CA CYS A 374 -1.76 -18.52 13.51
C CYS A 374 -0.27 -18.74 13.77
N TRP A 375 0.12 -19.85 14.39
CA TRP A 375 1.54 -20.18 14.58
C TRP A 375 2.27 -20.38 13.24
N SER A 376 1.62 -21.03 12.28
CA SER A 376 2.19 -21.23 10.94
C SER A 376 2.35 -19.89 10.20
N LEU A 377 1.37 -18.99 10.31
CA LEU A 377 1.42 -17.64 9.73
C LEU A 377 2.52 -16.79 10.35
N ILE A 378 2.73 -16.88 11.67
CA ILE A 378 3.84 -16.19 12.34
C ILE A 378 5.18 -16.75 11.83
N ALA A 379 5.36 -18.07 11.81
CA ALA A 379 6.62 -18.68 11.39
C ALA A 379 6.96 -18.38 9.93
N ILE A 380 6.02 -18.66 9.00
CA ILE A 380 6.21 -18.41 7.56
C ILE A 380 6.32 -16.91 7.30
N GLY A 381 5.45 -16.10 7.92
CA GLY A 381 5.47 -14.65 7.79
C GLY A 381 6.80 -14.05 8.25
N SER A 382 7.35 -14.48 9.38
CA SER A 382 8.67 -14.01 9.84
C SER A 382 9.78 -14.36 8.87
N VAL A 383 9.80 -15.58 8.31
CA VAL A 383 10.79 -15.97 7.30
C VAL A 383 10.64 -15.10 6.04
N CYS A 384 9.43 -14.96 5.51
CA CYS A 384 9.17 -14.13 4.34
C CYS A 384 9.53 -12.66 4.58
N ALA A 385 9.21 -12.11 5.75
CA ALA A 385 9.53 -10.73 6.10
C ALA A 385 11.05 -10.52 6.17
N ILE A 386 11.79 -11.41 6.83
CA ILE A 386 13.24 -11.31 6.94
C ILE A 386 13.90 -11.48 5.57
N CYS A 387 13.59 -12.56 4.84
CA CYS A 387 14.20 -12.84 3.54
C CYS A 387 13.86 -11.76 2.51
N GLY A 388 12.61 -11.31 2.46
CA GLY A 388 12.18 -10.27 1.52
C GLY A 388 12.80 -8.91 1.84
N THR A 389 12.87 -8.55 3.13
CA THR A 389 13.46 -7.27 3.53
C THR A 389 14.96 -7.23 3.30
N LEU A 390 15.67 -8.32 3.62
CA LEU A 390 17.10 -8.42 3.31
C LEU A 390 17.34 -8.33 1.80
N SER A 391 16.48 -8.96 0.98
CA SER A 391 16.62 -8.90 -0.48
C SER A 391 16.30 -7.51 -1.04
N ALA A 392 15.29 -6.82 -0.51
CA ALA A 392 14.96 -5.45 -0.92
C ALA A 392 16.07 -4.45 -0.54
N VAL A 393 16.68 -4.60 0.64
CA VAL A 393 17.73 -3.70 1.11
C VAL A 393 19.08 -3.98 0.46
N LEU A 394 19.44 -5.26 0.30
CA LEU A 394 20.74 -5.65 -0.27
C LEU A 394 20.73 -5.67 -1.81
N GLY A 395 19.60 -6.02 -2.42
CA GLY A 395 19.45 -6.06 -3.88
C GLY A 395 19.60 -4.68 -4.52
N GLY A 396 19.04 -3.64 -3.91
CA GLY A 396 19.22 -2.26 -4.37
C GLY A 396 20.67 -1.76 -4.29
N ALA A 397 21.51 -2.37 -3.44
CA ALA A 397 22.92 -2.02 -3.29
C ALA A 397 23.85 -2.67 -4.33
N GLU A 398 23.40 -3.71 -5.04
CA GLU A 398 24.17 -4.35 -6.12
C GLU A 398 23.95 -3.68 -7.49
N THR A 399 22.95 -2.79 -7.60
CA THR A 399 22.56 -2.09 -8.85
C THR A 399 22.90 -0.59 -8.87
N SER A 400 23.46 -0.03 -7.78
CA SER A 400 23.95 1.36 -7.67
C SER A 400 25.47 1.42 -7.76
#